data_AF-A0AA35SX43-F1
#
_entry.id   AF-A0AA35SX43-F1
#
_cell.length_a   1.000
_cell.length_b   1.000
_cell.length_c   1.000
_cell.angle_alpha   90.00
_cell.angle_beta   90.00
_cell.angle_gamma   90.00
#
_symmetry.space_group_name_H-M   'P 1'
#
loop_
_entity.id
_entity.type
_entity.pdbx_description
1 polymer ?
#
loop_
_entity_poly.entity_id
_entity_poly.type
_entity_poly.pdbx_seq_one_letter_code
_entity_poly.pdbx_strand_id
1 'polypeptide(L)'
;MVARAEVAPGVGACEIVKVLIGMFGVLVEKITITYFWLFYSGVSESVSIDVVSTWHRPGLLHSYPLLNNSLLLLFFCLAHSILARKSIKNLVSIVLLSDSVYRHFYLFQSSLLIFLICYGWTPHANPTLWDIQFSPLREALHGVCFVGLMMNMVAFFSLPVLDFIGVREPLEKLTGRRSGEFLQYSIVGKP
;
A
#
# COMPACT_ATOMS: atom_id res chain seq x y z
N MET A 1 -40.22 -11.81 -0.30
CA MET A 1 -39.99 -12.45 1.01
C MET A 1 -38.58 -13.04 1.00
N VAL A 2 -37.57 -12.27 1.46
CA VAL A 2 -36.17 -12.73 1.45
C VAL A 2 -35.96 -13.51 2.74
N ALA A 3 -35.77 -14.83 2.61
CA ALA A 3 -35.43 -15.69 3.74
C ALA A 3 -34.14 -15.20 4.38
N ARG A 4 -34.23 -14.72 5.62
CA ARG A 4 -33.07 -14.36 6.45
C ARG A 4 -32.37 -15.68 6.77
N ALA A 5 -31.26 -15.97 6.11
CA ALA A 5 -30.43 -17.11 6.49
C ALA A 5 -29.91 -16.83 7.91
N GLU A 6 -30.34 -17.65 8.87
CA GLU A 6 -29.80 -17.60 10.22
C GLU A 6 -28.29 -17.85 10.16
N VAL A 7 -27.53 -16.87 10.62
CA VAL A 7 -26.07 -16.96 10.69
C VAL A 7 -25.73 -18.09 11.67
N ALA A 8 -25.08 -19.15 11.18
CA ALA A 8 -24.75 -20.31 12.00
C ALA A 8 -23.94 -19.89 13.26
N PRO A 9 -24.33 -20.36 14.46
CA PRO A 9 -23.67 -19.98 15.70
C PRO A 9 -22.21 -20.45 15.68
N GLY A 10 -21.27 -19.49 15.70
CA GLY A 10 -19.82 -19.74 15.65
C GLY A 10 -19.11 -19.09 14.45
N VAL A 11 -19.81 -18.82 13.35
CA VAL A 11 -19.23 -18.15 12.16
C VAL A 11 -19.01 -16.65 12.41
N GLY A 12 -19.83 -16.04 13.28
CA GLY A 12 -19.79 -14.60 13.55
C GLY A 12 -18.46 -14.10 14.10
N ALA A 13 -17.86 -14.80 15.08
CA ALA A 13 -16.65 -14.31 15.74
C ALA A 13 -15.42 -14.27 14.81
N CYS A 14 -15.24 -15.30 13.97
CA CYS A 14 -14.12 -15.38 13.02
C CYS A 14 -14.24 -14.29 11.94
N GLU A 15 -15.44 -14.05 11.43
CA GLU A 15 -15.66 -13.01 10.42
C GLU A 15 -15.54 -11.59 11.02
N ILE A 16 -15.98 -11.38 12.27
CA ILE A 16 -15.75 -10.11 13.00
C ILE A 16 -14.25 -9.83 13.13
N VAL A 17 -13.44 -10.84 13.51
CA VAL A 17 -11.98 -10.67 13.62
C VAL A 17 -11.38 -10.26 12.26
N LYS A 18 -11.81 -10.86 11.15
CA LYS A 18 -11.35 -10.46 9.81
C LYS A 18 -11.71 -9.02 9.49
N VAL A 19 -12.93 -8.58 9.83
CA VAL A 19 -13.34 -7.18 9.65
C VAL A 19 -12.46 -6.23 10.46
N LEU A 20 -12.20 -6.54 11.73
CA LEU A 20 -11.35 -5.72 12.61
C LEU A 20 -9.92 -5.63 12.09
N ILE A 21 -9.33 -6.75 11.65
CA ILE A 21 -8.00 -6.77 11.03
C ILE A 21 -7.98 -5.92 9.76
N GLY A 22 -9.02 -6.01 8.93
CA GLY A 22 -9.14 -5.19 7.71
C GLY A 22 -9.23 -3.70 8.01
N MET A 23 -10.03 -3.30 9.01
CA MET A 23 -10.13 -1.91 9.45
C MET A 23 -8.80 -1.39 10.00
N PHE A 24 -8.11 -2.18 10.82
CA PHE A 24 -6.78 -1.84 11.32
C PHE A 24 -5.77 -1.68 10.17
N GLY A 25 -5.80 -2.59 9.20
CA GLY A 25 -4.94 -2.53 8.01
C GLY A 25 -5.12 -1.23 7.21
N VAL A 26 -6.35 -0.73 7.07
CA VAL A 26 -6.60 0.59 6.44
C VAL A 26 -5.98 1.71 7.21
N LEU A 27 -6.17 1.72 8.53
CA LEU A 27 -5.67 2.80 9.34
C LEU A 27 -4.16 2.90 9.20
N VAL A 28 -3.46 1.76 9.27
CA VAL A 28 -2.02 1.68 9.02
C VAL A 28 -1.66 2.16 7.62
N GLU A 29 -2.33 1.65 6.59
CA GLU A 29 -2.08 2.04 5.19
C GLU A 29 -2.28 3.54 4.97
N LYS A 30 -3.37 4.12 5.45
CA LYS A 30 -3.66 5.56 5.33
C LYS A 30 -2.62 6.40 6.05
N ILE A 31 -2.21 5.99 7.24
CA ILE A 31 -1.15 6.68 7.99
C ILE A 31 0.16 6.60 7.19
N THR A 32 0.53 5.42 6.69
CA THR A 32 1.74 5.23 5.90
C THR A 32 1.73 6.01 4.60
N ILE A 33 0.62 6.01 3.85
CA ILE A 33 0.54 6.71 2.56
C ILE A 33 0.57 8.21 2.74
N THR A 34 -0.06 8.72 3.82
CA THR A 34 0.01 10.13 4.21
C THR A 34 1.43 10.50 4.61
N TYR A 35 2.11 9.64 5.37
CA TYR A 35 3.51 9.82 5.74
C TYR A 35 4.43 9.83 4.51
N PHE A 36 4.23 8.90 3.57
CA PHE A 36 4.96 8.87 2.30
C PHE A 36 4.71 10.13 1.46
N TRP A 37 3.47 10.63 1.43
CA TRP A 37 3.15 11.87 0.74
C TRP A 37 3.85 13.08 1.38
N LEU A 38 3.87 13.19 2.71
CA LEU A 38 4.62 14.23 3.42
C LEU A 38 6.13 14.12 3.16
N PHE A 39 6.65 12.90 3.14
CA PHE A 39 8.04 12.60 2.84
C PHE A 39 8.43 13.04 1.42
N TYR A 40 7.62 12.70 0.42
CA TYR A 40 7.91 13.01 -0.98
C TYR A 40 7.63 14.48 -1.35
N SER A 41 6.55 15.06 -0.83
CA SER A 41 6.11 16.42 -1.21
C SER A 41 6.99 17.54 -0.70
N GLY A 42 7.81 17.28 0.34
CA GLY A 42 8.66 18.28 0.96
C GLY A 42 7.90 19.36 1.73
N VAL A 43 6.57 19.22 1.93
CA VAL A 43 5.73 20.19 2.65
C VAL A 43 6.13 20.30 4.13
N SER A 44 6.67 19.22 4.72
CA SER A 44 7.14 19.20 6.10
C SER A 44 8.66 18.99 6.14
N GLU A 45 9.40 20.00 6.58
CA GLU A 45 10.87 19.94 6.71
C GLU A 45 11.35 18.77 7.59
N SER A 46 10.57 18.40 8.61
CA SER A 46 10.90 17.30 9.52
C SER A 46 10.79 15.90 8.91
N VAL A 47 10.10 15.75 7.76
CA VAL A 47 9.79 14.46 7.14
C VAL A 47 10.26 14.38 5.68
N SER A 48 10.64 15.51 5.07
CA SER A 48 11.03 15.60 3.66
C SER A 48 12.18 14.66 3.27
N ILE A 49 12.11 14.17 2.02
CA ILE A 49 13.13 13.36 1.34
C ILE A 49 14.52 14.02 1.30
N ASP A 50 14.56 15.36 1.31
CA ASP A 50 15.78 16.16 1.17
C ASP A 50 16.45 16.47 2.52
N VAL A 51 15.75 16.27 3.62
CA VAL A 51 16.23 16.68 4.95
C VAL A 51 16.90 15.50 5.66
N VAL A 52 18.15 15.69 6.08
CA VAL A 52 18.81 14.79 7.02
C VAL A 52 18.11 14.99 8.37
N SER A 53 17.12 14.15 8.68
CA SER A 53 16.46 14.25 9.98
C SER A 53 17.50 14.00 11.08
N THR A 54 17.66 14.96 11.99
CA THR A 54 18.63 14.93 13.10
C THR A 54 18.37 13.79 14.10
N TRP A 55 17.20 13.16 14.03
CA TRP A 55 16.85 11.91 14.71
C TRP A 55 17.59 10.74 14.05
N HIS A 56 18.87 10.57 14.39
CA HIS A 56 19.78 9.47 14.02
C HIS A 56 19.07 8.22 13.47
N ARG A 57 19.08 8.08 12.15
CA ARG A 57 18.50 6.93 11.44
C ARG A 57 19.60 5.89 11.22
N PRO A 58 19.48 4.66 11.77
CA PRO A 58 20.44 3.60 11.53
C PRO A 58 20.28 3.09 10.09
N GLY A 59 20.79 3.83 9.11
CA GLY A 59 21.08 3.27 7.80
C GLY A 59 22.25 2.31 7.95
N LEU A 60 22.09 1.05 7.51
CA LEU A 60 23.16 0.05 7.52
C LEU A 60 24.42 0.55 6.78
N LEU A 61 24.24 1.45 5.82
CA LEU A 61 25.28 2.00 4.95
C LEU A 61 25.15 3.53 4.84
N HIS A 62 25.11 4.24 5.97
CA HIS A 62 24.98 5.71 5.99
C HIS A 62 26.07 6.43 5.16
N SER A 63 27.27 5.85 5.07
CA SER A 63 28.38 6.37 4.25
C SER A 63 28.19 6.16 2.73
N TYR A 64 27.25 5.30 2.32
CA TYR A 64 26.96 4.98 0.91
C TYR A 64 25.46 5.16 0.60
N PRO A 65 24.95 6.41 0.60
CA PRO A 65 23.52 6.73 0.44
C PRO A 65 22.88 6.12 -0.81
N LEU A 66 23.58 6.14 -1.95
CA LEU A 66 23.07 5.56 -3.20
C LEU A 66 22.84 4.04 -3.07
N LEU A 67 23.78 3.34 -2.44
CA LEU A 67 23.68 1.90 -2.23
C LEU A 67 22.58 1.57 -1.21
N ASN A 68 22.50 2.32 -0.10
CA ASN A 68 21.44 2.18 0.90
C ASN A 68 20.05 2.36 0.29
N ASN A 69 19.84 3.48 -0.41
CA ASN A 69 18.53 3.80 -1.01
C ASN A 69 18.18 2.81 -2.12
N SER A 70 19.15 2.38 -2.93
CA SER A 70 18.93 1.35 -3.97
C SER A 70 18.51 0.02 -3.36
N LEU A 71 19.13 -0.41 -2.26
CA LEU A 71 18.76 -1.64 -1.56
C LEU A 71 17.37 -1.56 -0.93
N LEU A 72 17.02 -0.43 -0.32
CA LEU A 72 15.67 -0.18 0.23
C LEU A 72 14.60 -0.26 -0.87
N LEU A 73 14.83 0.43 -1.99
CA LEU A 73 13.93 0.41 -3.14
C LEU A 73 13.85 -0.99 -3.76
N LEU A 74 14.98 -1.67 -3.94
CA LEU A 74 15.02 -3.02 -4.49
C LEU A 74 14.22 -3.99 -3.59
N PHE A 75 14.40 -3.89 -2.27
CA PHE A 75 13.69 -4.72 -1.31
C PHE A 75 12.17 -4.50 -1.38
N PHE A 76 11.72 -3.25 -1.45
CA PHE A 76 10.31 -2.92 -1.67
C PHE A 76 9.80 -3.45 -3.02
N CYS A 77 10.48 -3.10 -4.11
CA CYS A 77 10.05 -3.45 -5.47
C CYS A 77 9.98 -4.96 -5.66
N LEU A 78 10.97 -5.71 -5.19
CA LEU A 78 10.98 -7.17 -5.27
C LEU A 78 9.86 -7.76 -4.42
N ALA A 79 9.75 -7.40 -3.14
CA ALA A 79 8.72 -7.96 -2.27
C ALA A 79 7.30 -7.65 -2.77
N HIS A 80 7.04 -6.40 -3.18
CA HIS A 80 5.76 -5.97 -3.71
C HIS A 80 5.44 -6.65 -5.05
N SER A 81 6.41 -6.74 -5.96
CA SER A 81 6.21 -7.36 -7.29
C SER A 81 6.03 -8.86 -7.20
N ILE A 82 6.80 -9.55 -6.35
CA ILE A 82 6.69 -11.00 -6.15
C ILE A 82 5.31 -11.33 -5.59
N LEU A 83 4.88 -10.62 -4.56
CA LEU A 83 3.56 -10.84 -3.98
C LEU A 83 2.44 -10.49 -4.97
N ALA A 84 2.59 -9.46 -5.81
CA ALA A 84 1.58 -9.13 -6.82
C ALA A 84 1.40 -10.21 -7.91
N ARG A 85 2.32 -11.18 -8.06
CA ARG A 85 2.20 -12.23 -9.09
C ARG A 85 1.11 -13.24 -8.75
N LYS A 86 0.25 -13.54 -9.74
CA LYS A 86 -0.82 -14.55 -9.64
C LYS A 86 -0.33 -15.93 -9.16
N SER A 87 0.83 -16.39 -9.62
CA SER A 87 1.38 -17.69 -9.22
C SER A 87 1.72 -17.75 -7.73
N ILE A 88 2.27 -16.67 -7.17
CA ILE A 88 2.58 -16.57 -5.75
C ILE A 88 1.30 -16.38 -4.95
N LYS A 89 0.37 -15.54 -5.43
CA LYS A 89 -0.96 -15.39 -4.84
C LYS A 89 -1.64 -16.76 -4.66
N ASN A 90 -1.65 -17.61 -5.69
CA ASN A 90 -2.27 -18.93 -5.62
C ASN A 90 -1.59 -19.83 -4.58
N LEU A 91 -0.26 -19.86 -4.54
CA LEU A 91 0.48 -20.67 -3.58
C LEU A 91 0.27 -20.20 -2.14
N VAL A 92 0.37 -18.89 -1.91
CA VAL A 92 0.23 -18.30 -0.57
C VAL A 92 -1.23 -18.34 -0.10
N SER A 93 -2.22 -18.21 -0.98
CA SER A 93 -3.64 -18.32 -0.61
C SER A 93 -4.02 -19.72 -0.14
N ILE A 94 -3.34 -20.76 -0.66
CA ILE A 94 -3.47 -22.14 -0.15
C ILE A 94 -2.97 -22.24 1.29
N VAL A 95 -1.85 -21.57 1.61
CA VAL A 95 -1.24 -21.57 2.95
C VAL A 95 -2.02 -20.69 3.95
N LEU A 96 -2.50 -19.53 3.51
CA LEU A 96 -3.20 -18.54 4.36
C LEU A 96 -4.71 -18.80 4.50
N LEU A 97 -5.23 -19.87 3.91
CA LEU A 97 -6.61 -20.37 4.07
C LEU A 97 -7.74 -19.41 3.62
N SER A 98 -7.46 -18.21 3.09
CA SER A 98 -8.46 -17.24 2.61
C SER A 98 -7.87 -16.09 1.77
N ASP A 99 -8.56 -15.67 0.70
CA ASP A 99 -8.18 -14.52 -0.15
C ASP A 99 -8.21 -13.19 0.62
N SER A 100 -9.19 -13.03 1.51
CA SER A 100 -9.31 -11.85 2.40
C SER A 100 -8.09 -11.70 3.32
N VAL A 101 -7.58 -12.82 3.87
CA VAL A 101 -6.40 -12.79 4.75
C VAL A 101 -5.14 -12.47 3.96
N TYR A 102 -4.99 -13.05 2.76
CA TYR A 102 -3.90 -12.73 1.86
C TYR A 102 -3.87 -11.23 1.50
N ARG A 103 -5.03 -10.63 1.25
CA ARG A 103 -5.15 -9.20 0.95
C ARG A 103 -4.70 -8.31 2.11
N HIS A 104 -5.09 -8.63 3.34
CA HIS A 104 -4.62 -7.90 4.53
C HIS A 104 -3.10 -8.02 4.70
N PHE A 105 -2.56 -9.24 4.50
CA PHE A 105 -1.12 -9.48 4.57
C PHE A 105 -0.36 -8.65 3.53
N TYR A 106 -0.86 -8.62 2.29
CA TYR A 106 -0.28 -7.83 1.20
C TYR A 106 -0.26 -6.33 1.51
N LEU A 107 -1.38 -5.79 2.03
CA LEU A 107 -1.48 -4.39 2.43
C LEU A 107 -0.53 -4.04 3.58
N PHE A 108 -0.48 -4.90 4.60
CA PHE A 108 0.42 -4.70 5.74
C PHE A 108 1.89 -4.73 5.31
N GLN A 109 2.29 -5.73 4.53
CA GLN A 109 3.66 -5.85 4.01
C GLN A 109 4.04 -4.63 3.17
N SER A 110 3.16 -4.19 2.27
CA SER A 110 3.44 -3.01 1.44
C SER A 110 3.57 -1.74 2.29
N SER A 111 2.69 -1.56 3.28
CA SER A 111 2.74 -0.41 4.20
C SER A 111 4.03 -0.41 5.03
N LEU A 112 4.42 -1.57 5.56
CA LEU A 112 5.64 -1.72 6.33
C LEU A 112 6.90 -1.37 5.51
N LEU A 113 6.95 -1.85 4.26
CA LEU A 113 8.09 -1.59 3.37
C LEU A 113 8.18 -0.13 2.93
N ILE A 114 7.04 0.51 2.64
CA ILE A 114 7.00 1.95 2.35
C ILE A 114 7.48 2.75 3.57
N PHE A 115 6.99 2.41 4.76
CA PHE A 115 7.45 3.03 6.00
C PHE A 115 8.96 2.83 6.18
N LEU A 116 9.48 1.63 5.91
CA LEU A 116 10.92 1.34 5.99
C LEU A 116 11.74 2.16 4.98
N ILE A 117 11.25 2.37 3.75
CA ILE A 117 11.89 3.30 2.80
C ILE A 117 11.93 4.69 3.40
N CYS A 118 10.78 5.23 3.82
CA CYS A 118 10.69 6.58 4.34
C CYS A 118 11.54 6.77 5.60
N TYR A 119 11.69 5.73 6.42
CA TYR A 119 12.48 5.74 7.66
C TYR A 119 13.97 5.54 7.40
N GLY A 120 14.35 4.61 6.52
CA GLY A 120 15.74 4.27 6.21
C GLY A 120 16.39 5.15 5.14
N TRP A 121 15.63 6.08 4.53
CA TRP A 121 16.13 6.95 3.49
C TRP A 121 17.31 7.81 3.95
N THR A 122 18.37 7.82 3.15
CA THR A 122 19.53 8.70 3.35
C THR A 122 19.52 9.78 2.27
N PRO A 123 19.34 11.07 2.63
CA PRO A 123 19.45 12.17 1.68
C PRO A 123 20.84 12.20 1.04
N HIS A 124 20.88 12.44 -0.26
CA HIS A 124 22.12 12.53 -1.01
C HIS A 124 22.35 13.96 -1.48
N ALA A 125 23.16 14.71 -0.75
CA ALA A 125 23.54 16.07 -1.12
C ALA A 125 24.86 16.14 -1.90
N ASN A 126 25.69 15.08 -1.87
CA ASN A 126 27.02 15.11 -2.48
C ASN A 126 27.49 13.70 -2.90
N PRO A 127 27.88 13.47 -4.17
CA PRO A 127 27.88 14.41 -5.30
C PRO A 127 26.48 14.79 -5.80
N THR A 128 26.34 16.02 -6.30
CA THR A 128 25.15 16.44 -7.05
C THR A 128 24.95 15.52 -8.25
N LEU A 129 23.83 14.80 -8.31
CA LEU A 129 23.52 13.86 -9.38
C LEU A 129 23.16 14.57 -10.70
N TRP A 130 22.42 15.67 -10.59
CA TRP A 130 21.95 16.47 -11.72
C TRP A 130 21.69 17.90 -11.24
N ASP A 131 21.91 18.86 -12.12
CA ASP A 131 21.72 20.28 -11.84
C ASP A 131 21.11 20.95 -13.08
N ILE A 132 19.98 21.64 -12.90
CA ILE A 132 19.25 22.31 -13.99
C ILE A 132 19.31 23.81 -13.77
N GLN A 133 20.18 24.44 -14.54
CA GLN A 133 20.38 25.89 -14.55
C GLN A 133 19.29 26.63 -15.34
N PHE A 134 18.60 25.94 -16.27
CA PHE A 134 17.59 26.56 -17.14
C PHE A 134 16.22 26.65 -16.45
N SER A 135 15.84 27.85 -16.03
CA SER A 135 14.62 28.11 -15.23
C SER A 135 13.31 27.55 -15.84
N PRO A 136 13.02 27.68 -17.15
CA PRO A 136 11.77 27.11 -17.71
C PRO A 136 11.69 25.58 -17.61
N LEU A 137 12.80 24.87 -17.78
CA LEU A 137 12.82 23.41 -17.66
C LEU A 137 12.61 22.98 -16.21
N ARG A 138 13.18 23.72 -15.25
CA ARG A 138 12.94 23.50 -13.82
C ARG A 138 11.45 23.62 -13.49
N GLU A 139 10.79 24.70 -13.92
CA GLU A 139 9.35 24.89 -13.69
C GLU A 139 8.50 23.80 -14.38
N ALA A 140 8.88 23.38 -15.59
CA ALA A 140 8.20 22.29 -16.28
C ALA A 140 8.28 20.97 -15.48
N LEU A 141 9.45 20.63 -14.91
CA LEU A 141 9.61 19.44 -14.07
C LEU A 141 8.80 19.52 -12.78
N HIS A 142 8.75 20.69 -12.13
CA HIS A 142 7.86 20.90 -10.98
C HIS A 142 6.38 20.75 -11.38
N GLY A 143 5.99 21.23 -12.55
CA GLY A 143 4.65 21.03 -13.11
C GLY A 143 4.31 19.55 -13.30
N VAL A 144 5.22 18.76 -13.88
CA VAL A 144 5.06 17.30 -14.03
C VAL A 144 4.94 16.62 -12.67
N CYS A 145 5.77 16.99 -11.70
CA CYS A 145 5.69 16.47 -10.33
C CYS A 145 4.32 16.76 -9.70
N PHE A 146 3.83 18.00 -9.82
CA PHE A 146 2.53 18.39 -9.30
C PHE A 146 1.37 17.60 -9.95
N VAL A 147 1.39 17.43 -11.27
CA VAL A 147 0.39 16.61 -11.99
C VAL A 147 0.43 15.16 -11.52
N GLY A 148 1.62 14.58 -11.35
CA GLY A 148 1.79 13.24 -10.82
C GLY A 148 1.21 13.08 -9.41
N LEU A 149 1.40 14.07 -8.54
CA LEU A 149 0.81 14.11 -7.20
C LEU A 149 -0.71 14.19 -7.24
N MET A 150 -1.28 15.03 -8.11
CA MET A 150 -2.73 15.13 -8.28
C MET A 150 -3.33 13.83 -8.81
N MET A 151 -2.67 13.18 -9.78
CA MET A 151 -3.11 11.90 -10.32
C MET A 151 -3.13 10.80 -9.25
N ASN A 152 -2.11 10.76 -8.38
CA ASN A 152 -2.06 9.83 -7.26
C ASN A 152 -3.23 10.06 -6.27
N MET A 153 -3.56 11.33 -5.96
CA MET A 153 -4.72 11.66 -5.13
C MET A 153 -6.03 11.19 -5.75
N VAL A 154 -6.24 11.44 -7.05
CA VAL A 154 -7.43 10.97 -7.77
C VAL A 154 -7.53 9.44 -7.74
N ALA A 155 -6.42 8.73 -7.98
CA ALA A 155 -6.38 7.28 -7.91
C ALA A 155 -6.75 6.76 -6.52
N PHE A 156 -6.21 7.38 -5.46
CA PHE A 156 -6.51 7.03 -4.08
C PHE A 156 -8.00 7.18 -3.74
N PHE A 157 -8.63 8.28 -4.14
CA PHE A 157 -10.07 8.50 -3.91
C PHE A 157 -10.97 7.62 -4.80
N SER A 158 -10.45 7.13 -5.92
CA SER A 158 -11.22 6.27 -6.85
C SER A 158 -11.30 4.81 -6.40
N LEU A 159 -10.49 4.39 -5.42
CA LEU A 159 -10.49 3.00 -4.95
C LEU A 159 -11.73 2.70 -4.08
N PRO A 160 -12.56 1.71 -4.45
CA PRO A 160 -13.68 1.29 -3.60
C PRO A 160 -13.13 0.71 -2.29
N VAL A 161 -13.26 1.47 -1.20
CA VAL A 161 -12.60 1.20 0.08
C VAL A 161 -12.93 -0.19 0.61
N LEU A 162 -14.18 -0.65 0.49
CA LEU A 162 -14.65 -1.96 0.98
C LEU A 162 -14.06 -3.15 0.22
N ASP A 163 -13.89 -2.98 -1.09
CA ASP A 163 -13.19 -3.97 -1.89
C ASP A 163 -11.72 -3.88 -1.53
N PHE A 164 -11.11 -2.68 -1.54
CA PHE A 164 -9.69 -2.46 -1.23
C PHE A 164 -9.20 -3.17 0.03
N ILE A 165 -10.03 -3.20 1.07
CA ILE A 165 -9.73 -3.87 2.33
C ILE A 165 -10.04 -5.35 2.37
N GLY A 166 -10.91 -5.89 1.52
CA GLY A 166 -11.30 -7.30 1.61
C GLY A 166 -12.19 -7.61 2.81
N VAL A 167 -12.87 -6.61 3.39
CA VAL A 167 -13.92 -6.81 4.41
C VAL A 167 -15.30 -7.09 3.81
N ARG A 168 -15.46 -6.88 2.48
CA ARG A 168 -16.73 -7.13 1.79
C ARG A 168 -17.20 -8.58 1.98
N GLU A 169 -16.32 -9.55 1.75
CA GLU A 169 -16.65 -10.98 1.93
C GLU A 169 -17.05 -11.33 3.38
N PRO A 170 -16.28 -10.94 4.42
CA PRO A 170 -16.71 -11.11 5.81
C PRO A 170 -18.03 -10.42 6.14
N LEU A 171 -18.22 -9.18 5.68
CA LEU A 171 -19.41 -8.40 5.97
C LEU A 171 -20.66 -9.00 5.30
N GLU A 172 -20.54 -9.51 4.08
CA GLU A 172 -21.60 -10.23 3.37
C GLU A 172 -21.99 -11.53 4.11
N LYS A 173 -21.01 -12.28 4.62
CA LYS A 173 -21.25 -13.47 5.45
C LYS A 173 -21.94 -13.14 6.77
N LEU A 174 -21.58 -12.03 7.42
CA LEU A 174 -22.18 -11.58 8.67
C LEU A 174 -23.60 -11.01 8.48
N THR A 175 -23.86 -10.36 7.34
CA THR A 175 -25.16 -9.73 7.05
C THR A 175 -26.15 -10.67 6.34
N GLY A 176 -25.71 -11.90 6.01
CA GLY A 176 -26.53 -12.87 5.28
C GLY A 176 -26.84 -12.46 3.84
N ARG A 177 -26.15 -11.45 3.29
CA ARG A 177 -26.30 -11.02 1.90
C ARG A 177 -25.48 -11.93 1.01
N ARG A 178 -26.11 -12.87 0.30
CA ARG A 178 -25.50 -13.47 -0.90
C ARG A 178 -25.57 -12.44 -2.01
N SER A 179 -24.43 -11.88 -2.42
CA SER A 179 -24.35 -11.13 -3.67
C SER A 179 -24.54 -12.09 -4.85
N GLY A 180 -25.80 -12.37 -5.21
CA GLY A 180 -26.13 -12.88 -6.53
C GLY A 180 -25.85 -11.79 -7.55
N GLU A 181 -24.60 -11.71 -8.04
CA GLU A 181 -24.22 -11.04 -9.30
C GLU A 181 -22.72 -11.16 -9.60
N PHE A 182 -21.83 -11.35 -8.61
CA PHE A 182 -20.38 -11.43 -8.88
C PHE A 182 -19.84 -12.84 -9.21
N LEU A 183 -20.61 -13.91 -8.98
CA LEU A 183 -20.27 -15.23 -9.53
C LEU A 183 -20.38 -15.27 -11.06
N GLN A 184 -21.08 -14.32 -11.68
CA GLN A 184 -21.16 -14.23 -13.14
C GLN A 184 -19.88 -13.62 -13.74
N TYR A 185 -19.17 -12.76 -13.02
CA TYR A 185 -17.90 -12.18 -13.50
C TYR A 185 -16.66 -13.04 -13.21
N SER A 186 -16.70 -13.91 -12.19
CA SER A 186 -15.60 -14.84 -11.89
C SER A 186 -15.63 -16.10 -12.77
N ILE A 187 -16.82 -16.51 -13.25
CA ILE A 187 -16.97 -17.66 -14.16
C ILE A 187 -16.81 -17.26 -15.64
N VAL A 188 -17.02 -15.99 -16.01
CA VAL A 188 -16.83 -15.45 -17.38
C VAL A 188 -15.44 -14.80 -17.52
N GLY A 189 -14.41 -15.53 -17.08
CA GLY A 189 -13.01 -15.10 -17.07
C GLY A 189 -12.03 -16.23 -17.34
N LYS A 190 -12.41 -17.19 -18.19
CA LYS A 190 -11.51 -18.02 -19.00
C LYS A 190 -12.00 -17.91 -20.44
N PRO A 191 -11.17 -17.41 -21.35
CA PRO A 191 -10.11 -18.23 -21.96
C PRO A 191 -8.71 -17.97 -21.41
#